data_AF-A0A934YH76-F1
#
_entry.id   AF-A0A934YH76-F1
#
_cell.length_a   1.000
_cell.length_b   1.000
_cell.length_c   1.000
_cell.angle_alpha   90.00
_cell.angle_beta   90.00
_cell.angle_gamma   90.00
#
_symmetry.space_group_name_H-M   'P 1'
#
loop_
_entity.id
_entity.type
_entity.pdbx_description
1 polymer ?
#
loop_
_entity_poly.entity_id
_entity_poly.type
_entity_poly.pdbx_seq_one_letter_code
_entity_poly.pdbx_strand_id
1 'polypeptide(L)'
;MISANLNAQNVTSDRLYTQVDHMPQITNCYTSNGNMYKIDRCTSTALKSWFLSQMEYPPDALKAKIEEKFLFLAIVDTLGILTEMRPTNEMTSDLAIEAHRLAHLLIDIKEPWMPGMQGKKKVKVQFEVLVEFKIADWNNEVLRRAKEAARQDSILKSNLKLDSIPKKGK
;
A
#
# COMPACT_ATOMS: atom_id res chain seq x y z
N MET A 1 27.37 45.98 24.49
CA MET A 1 27.39 44.53 24.67
C MET A 1 26.29 43.93 23.80
N ILE A 2 26.71 43.12 22.83
CA ILE A 2 26.01 42.00 22.17
C ILE A 2 24.62 42.28 21.57
N SER A 3 24.64 42.51 20.25
CA SER A 3 23.54 42.20 19.34
C SER A 3 23.19 40.72 19.38
N ALA A 4 21.90 40.39 19.37
CA ALA A 4 21.42 39.09 18.92
C ALA A 4 20.30 39.30 17.90
N ASN A 5 20.70 39.22 16.64
CA ASN A 5 19.83 39.12 15.48
C ASN A 5 19.46 37.63 15.38
N LEU A 6 18.20 37.27 15.65
CA LEU A 6 17.73 35.88 15.58
C LEU A 6 17.01 35.63 14.25
N ASN A 7 17.81 35.10 13.33
CA ASN A 7 17.53 34.09 12.32
C ASN A 7 16.17 34.09 11.61
N ALA A 8 16.30 34.42 10.32
CA ALA A 8 15.48 33.97 9.20
C ALA A 8 14.88 32.57 9.42
N GLN A 9 13.57 32.52 9.52
CA GLN A 9 12.78 31.34 9.22
C GLN A 9 12.87 31.09 7.71
N ASN A 10 13.89 30.34 7.29
CA ASN A 10 13.92 29.74 5.96
C ASN A 10 12.88 28.61 5.96
N VAL A 11 11.61 28.95 5.81
CA VAL A 11 10.56 27.99 5.44
C VAL A 11 10.79 27.69 3.97
N THR A 12 11.69 26.76 3.67
CA THR A 12 11.72 26.14 2.35
C THR A 12 10.39 25.43 2.19
N SER A 13 9.44 26.02 1.45
CA SER A 13 8.27 25.28 1.02
C SER A 13 8.79 24.13 0.15
N ASP A 14 8.82 22.91 0.69
CA ASP A 14 9.17 21.74 -0.10
C ASP A 14 8.18 21.64 -1.26
N ARG A 15 8.66 21.94 -2.47
CA ARG A 15 7.85 21.94 -3.68
C ARG A 15 7.19 20.57 -3.82
N LEU A 16 5.85 20.57 -3.91
CA LEU A 16 5.06 19.38 -4.18
C LEU A 16 4.98 19.16 -5.69
N TYR A 17 5.40 17.99 -6.15
CA TYR A 17 5.35 17.61 -7.56
C TYR A 17 4.18 16.68 -7.83
N THR A 18 3.54 16.82 -9.00
CA THR A 18 2.52 15.87 -9.50
C THR A 18 3.01 15.09 -10.72
N GLN A 19 4.13 15.52 -11.31
CA GLN A 19 4.81 14.87 -12.42
C GLN A 19 6.32 15.01 -12.20
N VAL A 20 7.04 13.90 -12.36
CA VAL A 20 8.48 13.78 -12.16
C VAL A 20 9.05 12.73 -13.11
N ASP A 21 10.38 12.66 -13.24
CA ASP A 21 11.05 11.71 -14.12
C ASP A 21 10.85 10.26 -13.64
N HIS A 22 10.80 10.05 -12.33
CA HIS A 22 10.42 8.77 -11.72
C HIS A 22 9.45 8.97 -10.56
N MET A 23 8.25 8.40 -10.67
CA MET A 23 7.25 8.40 -9.60
C MET A 23 7.71 7.57 -8.39
N PRO A 24 7.15 7.81 -7.18
CA PRO A 24 7.38 6.97 -6.02
C PRO A 24 7.07 5.49 -6.31
N GLN A 25 7.85 4.58 -5.72
CA GLN A 25 7.74 3.14 -5.99
C GLN A 25 7.71 2.35 -4.70
N ILE A 26 6.86 1.32 -4.64
CA ILE A 26 6.94 0.31 -3.59
C ILE A 26 8.23 -0.50 -3.78
N THR A 27 8.92 -0.84 -2.69
CA THR A 27 10.24 -1.51 -2.68
C THR A 27 10.33 -2.71 -3.63
N ASN A 28 9.26 -3.51 -3.73
CA ASN A 28 9.22 -4.72 -4.56
C ASN A 28 9.09 -4.45 -6.07
N CYS A 29 8.91 -3.20 -6.48
CA CYS A 29 8.80 -2.77 -7.87
C CYS A 29 10.08 -2.15 -8.43
N TYR A 30 11.14 -2.09 -7.62
CA TYR A 30 12.43 -1.58 -8.05
C TYR A 30 13.01 -2.46 -9.16
N THR A 31 13.03 -1.94 -10.39
CA THR A 31 13.81 -2.53 -11.48
C THR A 31 14.67 -1.43 -12.09
N SER A 32 16.00 -1.61 -12.04
CA SER A 32 16.96 -0.64 -12.60
C SER A 32 16.87 -0.50 -14.13
N ASN A 33 16.10 -1.38 -14.80
CA ASN A 33 16.01 -1.49 -16.25
C ASN A 33 14.56 -1.31 -16.78
N GLY A 34 13.62 -0.87 -15.94
CA GLY A 34 12.24 -0.61 -16.35
C GLY A 34 12.04 0.83 -16.86
N ASN A 35 11.29 1.02 -17.95
CA ASN A 35 10.80 2.36 -18.29
C ASN A 35 9.72 2.80 -17.27
N MET A 36 9.45 4.11 -17.22
CA MET A 36 8.48 4.70 -16.28
C MET A 36 7.14 3.98 -16.28
N TYR A 37 6.62 3.59 -17.45
CA TYR A 37 5.35 2.89 -17.58
C TYR A 37 5.34 1.50 -16.92
N LYS A 38 6.42 0.71 -17.08
CA LYS A 38 6.53 -0.61 -16.46
C LYS A 38 6.58 -0.52 -14.94
N ILE A 39 7.29 0.47 -14.42
CA ILE A 39 7.43 0.74 -12.99
C ILE A 39 6.10 1.19 -12.39
N ASP A 40 5.41 2.13 -13.05
CA ASP A 40 4.10 2.62 -12.64
C ASP A 40 3.06 1.48 -12.59
N ARG A 41 3.04 0.63 -13.63
CA ARG A 41 2.21 -0.57 -13.66
C ARG A 41 2.53 -1.54 -12.52
N CYS A 42 3.82 -1.73 -12.20
CA CYS A 42 4.19 -2.59 -11.07
C CYS A 42 3.64 -2.02 -9.77
N THR A 43 3.85 -0.72 -9.51
CA THR A 43 3.43 -0.06 -8.26
C THR A 43 1.91 -0.12 -8.09
N SER A 44 1.15 0.21 -9.14
CA SER A 44 -0.32 0.08 -9.12
C SER A 44 -0.80 -1.35 -8.91
N THR A 45 -0.15 -2.35 -9.52
CA THR A 45 -0.47 -3.78 -9.32
C THR A 45 -0.17 -4.25 -7.90
N ALA A 46 0.96 -3.80 -7.34
CA ALA A 46 1.36 -4.13 -5.97
C ALA A 46 0.39 -3.53 -4.96
N LEU A 47 -0.01 -2.26 -5.15
CA LEU A 47 -1.02 -1.61 -4.33
C LEU A 47 -2.36 -2.33 -4.40
N LYS A 48 -2.85 -2.64 -5.61
CA LYS A 48 -4.10 -3.39 -5.78
C LYS A 48 -4.06 -4.72 -5.04
N SER A 49 -2.97 -5.48 -5.19
CA SER A 49 -2.80 -6.77 -4.51
C SER A 49 -2.74 -6.60 -2.99
N TRP A 50 -2.05 -5.57 -2.50
CA TRP A 50 -1.97 -5.27 -1.08
C TRP A 50 -3.34 -4.91 -0.51
N PHE A 51 -4.08 -4.00 -1.16
CA PHE A 51 -5.43 -3.62 -0.74
C PHE A 51 -6.35 -4.84 -0.68
N LEU A 52 -6.40 -5.66 -1.73
CA LEU A 52 -7.20 -6.89 -1.71
C LEU A 52 -6.79 -7.83 -0.56
N SER A 53 -5.50 -7.98 -0.28
CA SER A 53 -5.04 -8.83 0.82
C SER A 53 -5.44 -8.33 2.21
N GLN A 54 -5.64 -7.02 2.36
CA GLN A 54 -6.04 -6.40 3.62
C GLN A 54 -7.54 -6.10 3.70
N MET A 55 -8.26 -6.17 2.58
CA MET A 55 -9.66 -5.80 2.46
C MET A 55 -10.57 -6.76 3.21
N GLU A 56 -11.60 -6.19 3.83
CA GLU A 56 -12.77 -6.88 4.32
C GLU A 56 -13.99 -6.34 3.58
N TYR A 57 -14.52 -7.12 2.63
CA TYR A 57 -15.66 -6.69 1.81
C TYR A 57 -16.94 -6.66 2.66
N PRO A 58 -17.60 -5.50 2.84
CA PRO A 58 -18.84 -5.39 3.61
C PRO A 58 -19.90 -6.42 3.16
N PRO A 59 -20.43 -7.26 4.07
CA PRO A 59 -21.34 -8.34 3.71
C PRO A 59 -22.60 -7.89 2.97
N ASP A 60 -23.18 -6.75 3.38
CA ASP A 60 -24.39 -6.21 2.75
C ASP A 60 -24.12 -5.71 1.33
N ALA A 61 -23.00 -5.05 1.09
CA ALA A 61 -22.56 -4.64 -0.24
C ALA A 61 -22.30 -5.86 -1.15
N LEU A 62 -21.66 -6.91 -0.61
CA LEU A 62 -21.40 -8.15 -1.35
C LEU A 62 -22.71 -8.87 -1.72
N LYS A 63 -23.66 -8.95 -0.79
CA LYS A 63 -24.99 -9.53 -1.01
C LYS A 63 -25.78 -8.74 -2.06
N ALA A 64 -25.68 -7.42 -2.02
CA ALA A 64 -26.29 -6.50 -2.99
C ALA A 64 -25.52 -6.41 -4.32
N LYS A 65 -24.35 -7.06 -4.42
CA LYS A 65 -23.45 -7.03 -5.59
C LYS A 65 -22.99 -5.62 -5.98
N ILE A 66 -22.77 -4.75 -5.01
CA ILE A 66 -22.34 -3.37 -5.22
C ILE A 66 -20.83 -3.35 -5.43
N GLU A 67 -20.36 -2.86 -6.58
CA GLU A 67 -18.93 -2.63 -6.85
C GLU A 67 -18.65 -1.14 -6.94
N GLU A 68 -17.58 -0.67 -6.29
CA GLU A 68 -17.22 0.76 -6.25
C GLU A 68 -15.70 0.97 -6.34
N LYS A 69 -15.30 2.20 -6.67
CA LYS A 69 -13.90 2.61 -6.75
C LYS A 69 -13.71 3.94 -6.06
N PHE A 70 -12.61 4.05 -5.33
CA PHE A 70 -12.28 5.21 -4.52
C PHE A 70 -10.88 5.69 -4.89
N LEU A 71 -10.79 6.95 -5.28
CA LEU A 71 -9.53 7.60 -5.66
C LEU A 71 -9.04 8.43 -4.48
N PHE A 72 -7.77 8.23 -4.13
CA PHE A 72 -7.07 8.95 -3.07
C PHE A 72 -5.92 9.75 -3.67
N LEU A 73 -5.72 10.97 -3.19
CA LEU A 73 -4.49 11.72 -3.38
C LEU A 73 -3.53 11.33 -2.27
N ALA A 74 -2.43 10.72 -2.64
CA ALA A 74 -1.36 10.25 -1.77
C ALA A 74 -0.15 11.18 -1.88
N ILE A 75 0.59 11.36 -0.78
CA ILE A 75 1.84 12.13 -0.75
C ILE A 75 2.97 11.29 -0.20
N VAL A 76 4.01 11.08 -1.01
CA VAL A 76 5.28 10.50 -0.58
C VAL A 76 6.34 11.60 -0.46
N ASP A 77 7.02 11.65 0.68
CA ASP A 77 8.05 12.65 0.96
C ASP A 77 9.43 12.29 0.35
N THR A 78 10.43 13.14 0.59
CA THR A 78 11.80 12.95 0.09
C THR A 78 12.54 11.79 0.76
N LEU A 79 12.05 11.29 1.89
CA LEU A 79 12.55 10.10 2.58
C LEU A 79 11.88 8.82 2.08
N GLY A 80 10.85 8.94 1.24
CA GLY A 80 10.09 7.80 0.76
C GLY A 80 9.01 7.34 1.74
N ILE A 81 8.58 8.21 2.64
CA ILE A 81 7.48 7.91 3.57
C ILE A 81 6.17 8.40 2.96
N LEU A 82 5.17 7.53 2.97
CA LEU A 82 3.79 7.91 2.65
C LEU A 82 3.23 8.72 3.83
N THR A 83 3.06 10.01 3.62
CA THR A 83 2.71 10.98 4.68
C THR A 83 1.23 11.33 4.73
N GLU A 84 0.52 11.17 3.61
CA GLU A 84 -0.89 11.52 3.49
C GLU A 84 -1.57 10.63 2.46
N MET A 85 -2.84 10.30 2.71
CA MET A 85 -3.80 9.80 1.72
C MET A 85 -5.16 10.42 2.03
N ARG A 86 -5.68 11.23 1.11
CA ARG A 86 -7.00 11.85 1.25
C ARG A 86 -7.92 11.49 0.09
N PRO A 87 -9.21 11.28 0.34
CA PRO A 87 -10.17 11.00 -0.73
C PRO A 87 -10.31 12.20 -1.68
N THR A 88 -10.53 11.94 -2.97
CA THR A 88 -10.81 13.02 -3.94
C THR A 88 -12.26 13.49 -3.93
N ASN A 89 -13.17 12.64 -3.45
CA ASN A 89 -14.61 12.88 -3.40
C ASN A 89 -15.16 12.52 -2.02
N GLU A 90 -16.39 12.94 -1.75
CA GLU A 90 -17.13 12.50 -0.56
C GLU A 90 -17.37 10.99 -0.60
N MET A 91 -17.28 10.35 0.56
CA MET A 91 -17.26 8.89 0.74
C MET A 91 -18.32 8.50 1.78
N THR A 92 -19.46 8.00 1.34
CA THR A 92 -20.65 7.79 2.20
C THR A 92 -21.17 6.35 2.25
N SER A 93 -20.65 5.43 1.42
CA SER A 93 -21.06 4.03 1.41
C SER A 93 -20.27 3.17 2.42
N ASP A 94 -20.76 1.98 2.75
CA ASP A 94 -20.02 1.02 3.59
C ASP A 94 -18.69 0.61 2.95
N LEU A 95 -18.63 0.55 1.61
CA LEU A 95 -17.38 0.33 0.88
C LEU A 95 -16.40 1.49 1.08
N ALA A 96 -16.92 2.71 1.20
CA ALA A 96 -16.11 3.90 1.42
C ALA A 96 -15.48 3.92 2.82
N ILE A 97 -16.21 3.44 3.85
CA ILE A 97 -15.67 3.26 5.21
C ILE A 97 -14.47 2.29 5.17
N GLU A 98 -14.62 1.17 4.47
CA GLU A 98 -13.53 0.21 4.31
C GLU A 98 -12.35 0.78 3.49
N ALA A 99 -12.64 1.55 2.44
CA ALA A 99 -11.61 2.24 1.66
C ALA A 99 -10.77 3.19 2.52
N HIS A 100 -11.42 3.96 3.41
CA HIS A 100 -10.76 4.81 4.38
C HIS A 100 -9.88 4.01 5.35
N ARG A 101 -10.40 2.90 5.90
CA ARG A 101 -9.62 2.02 6.78
C ARG A 101 -8.35 1.51 6.09
N LEU A 102 -8.47 1.08 4.83
CA LEU A 102 -7.34 0.61 4.02
C LEU A 102 -6.30 1.71 3.75
N ALA A 103 -6.74 2.93 3.44
CA ALA A 103 -5.85 4.07 3.24
C ALA A 103 -5.08 4.42 4.53
N HIS A 104 -5.76 4.46 5.68
CA HIS A 104 -5.12 4.67 6.98
C HIS A 104 -4.13 3.55 7.31
N LEU A 105 -4.52 2.30 7.09
CA LEU A 105 -3.64 1.15 7.33
C LEU A 105 -2.35 1.24 6.48
N LEU A 106 -2.45 1.66 5.22
CA LEU A 106 -1.29 1.79 4.34
C LEU A 106 -0.30 2.85 4.85
N ILE A 107 -0.79 3.94 5.44
CA ILE A 107 0.04 4.96 6.09
C ILE A 107 0.66 4.39 7.37
N ASP A 108 -0.14 3.71 8.20
CA ASP A 108 0.27 3.26 9.54
C ASP A 108 1.35 2.19 9.52
N ILE A 109 1.36 1.30 8.51
CA ILE A 109 2.42 0.30 8.38
C ILE A 109 3.79 0.92 8.08
N LYS A 110 3.83 2.19 7.62
CA LYS A 110 5.05 2.94 7.29
C LYS A 110 6.06 2.15 6.45
N GLU A 111 5.54 1.32 5.53
CA GLU A 111 6.38 0.63 4.57
C GLU A 111 7.19 1.69 3.79
N PRO A 112 8.52 1.56 3.68
CA PRO A 112 9.31 2.53 2.96
C PRO A 112 9.07 2.42 1.45
N TRP A 113 8.94 3.57 0.80
CA TRP A 113 8.86 3.71 -0.65
C TRP A 113 10.19 4.25 -1.15
N MET A 114 10.48 4.04 -2.42
CA MET A 114 11.42 4.91 -3.09
C MET A 114 10.75 6.26 -3.33
N PRO A 115 11.39 7.38 -2.97
CA PRO A 115 10.86 8.71 -3.22
C PRO A 115 10.82 9.01 -4.71
N GLY A 116 10.02 10.01 -5.10
CA GLY A 116 10.03 10.52 -6.46
C GLY A 116 11.37 11.18 -6.81
N MET A 117 11.73 11.14 -8.10
CA MET A 117 12.99 11.72 -8.59
C MET A 117 12.73 12.71 -9.72
N GLN A 118 13.25 13.93 -9.58
CA GLN A 118 13.37 14.92 -10.65
C GLN A 118 14.85 15.15 -10.94
N GLY A 119 15.31 14.69 -12.10
CA GLY A 119 16.73 14.56 -12.41
C GLY A 119 17.44 13.70 -11.35
N LYS A 120 18.45 14.25 -10.70
CA LYS A 120 19.22 13.58 -9.63
C LYS A 120 18.71 13.90 -8.22
N LYS A 121 17.57 14.59 -8.09
CA LYS A 121 17.04 15.06 -6.80
C LYS A 121 15.82 14.25 -6.38
N LYS A 122 15.83 13.78 -5.13
CA LYS A 122 14.65 13.26 -4.44
C LYS A 122 13.68 14.42 -4.19
N VAL A 123 12.40 14.22 -4.50
CA VAL A 123 11.36 15.25 -4.38
C VAL A 123 10.10 14.69 -3.76
N LYS A 124 9.35 15.56 -3.09
CA LYS A 124 8.02 15.25 -2.55
C LYS A 124 7.02 15.16 -3.69
N VAL A 125 6.25 14.07 -3.76
CA VAL A 125 5.31 13.81 -4.86
C VAL A 125 3.92 13.55 -4.34
N GLN A 126 2.93 14.23 -4.94
CA GLN A 126 1.51 13.89 -4.85
C GLN A 126 1.10 13.07 -6.05
N PHE A 127 0.39 11.96 -5.85
CA PHE A 127 -0.10 11.10 -6.91
C PHE A 127 -1.42 10.44 -6.52
N GLU A 128 -2.06 9.78 -7.49
CA GLU A 128 -3.34 9.13 -7.29
C GLU A 128 -3.17 7.64 -6.95
N VAL A 129 -3.92 7.18 -5.96
CA VAL A 129 -4.00 5.76 -5.57
C VAL A 129 -5.46 5.33 -5.67
N LEU A 130 -5.71 4.22 -6.36
CA LEU A 130 -7.04 3.67 -6.56
C LEU A 130 -7.28 2.48 -5.64
N VAL A 131 -8.33 2.54 -4.83
CA VAL A 131 -8.89 1.40 -4.08
C VAL A 131 -10.14 0.92 -4.81
N GLU A 132 -10.13 -0.30 -5.32
CA GLU A 132 -11.20 -0.87 -6.16
C GLU A 132 -11.85 -2.08 -5.47
N PHE A 133 -13.16 -2.03 -5.31
CA PHE A 133 -13.99 -3.11 -4.80
C PHE A 133 -14.64 -3.83 -5.97
N LYS A 134 -14.02 -4.93 -6.39
CA LYS A 134 -14.52 -5.79 -7.46
C LYS A 134 -14.75 -7.20 -6.93
N ILE A 135 -15.97 -7.71 -7.08
CA ILE A 135 -16.41 -9.00 -6.55
C ILE A 135 -15.60 -10.14 -7.15
N ALA A 136 -15.28 -10.07 -8.45
CA ALA A 136 -14.44 -11.08 -9.10
C ALA A 136 -13.04 -11.16 -8.45
N ASP A 137 -12.45 -10.01 -8.13
CA ASP A 137 -11.12 -9.96 -7.51
C ASP A 137 -11.19 -10.40 -6.04
N TRP A 138 -12.25 -9.99 -5.33
CA TRP A 138 -12.52 -10.44 -3.96
C TRP A 138 -12.71 -11.96 -3.87
N ASN A 139 -13.47 -12.56 -4.78
CA ASN A 139 -13.66 -14.02 -4.81
C ASN A 139 -12.33 -14.75 -5.03
N ASN A 140 -11.48 -14.24 -5.94
CA ASN A 140 -10.15 -14.80 -6.15
C ASN A 140 -9.28 -14.70 -4.88
N GLU A 141 -9.38 -13.59 -4.17
CA GLU A 141 -8.66 -13.36 -2.91
C GLU A 141 -9.14 -14.29 -1.79
N VAL A 142 -10.45 -14.47 -1.61
CA VAL A 142 -11.03 -15.44 -0.67
C VAL A 142 -10.53 -16.85 -0.97
N LEU A 143 -10.51 -17.25 -2.25
CA LEU A 143 -9.98 -18.54 -2.66
C LEU A 143 -8.47 -18.68 -2.36
N ARG A 144 -7.69 -17.61 -2.54
CA ARG A 144 -6.26 -17.58 -2.20
C ARG A 144 -6.06 -17.77 -0.69
N ARG A 145 -6.76 -16.98 0.14
CA ARG A 145 -6.71 -17.08 1.61
C ARG A 145 -7.08 -18.48 2.10
N ALA A 146 -8.13 -19.08 1.54
CA ALA A 146 -8.55 -20.44 1.89
C ALA A 146 -7.48 -21.50 1.55
N LYS A 147 -6.84 -21.41 0.38
CA LYS A 147 -5.74 -22.31 -0.01
C LYS A 147 -4.53 -22.19 0.91
N GLU A 148 -4.18 -20.97 1.31
CA GLU A 148 -3.06 -20.72 2.22
C GLU A 148 -3.32 -21.25 3.63
N ALA A 149 -4.53 -21.04 4.15
CA ALA A 149 -4.95 -21.61 5.44
C ALA A 149 -4.88 -23.14 5.43
N ALA A 150 -5.36 -23.79 4.36
CA ALA A 150 -5.28 -25.24 4.20
C ALA A 150 -3.82 -25.75 4.11
N ARG A 151 -2.94 -25.02 3.42
CA ARG A 151 -1.51 -25.35 3.35
C ARG A 151 -0.85 -25.28 4.72
N GLN A 152 -1.15 -24.24 5.50
CA GLN A 152 -0.58 -24.05 6.83
C GLN A 152 -1.04 -25.13 7.81
N ASP A 153 -2.32 -25.49 7.78
CA ASP A 153 -2.88 -26.59 8.58
C ASP A 153 -2.20 -27.94 8.24
N SER A 154 -1.96 -28.21 6.95
CA SER A 154 -1.23 -29.41 6.52
C SER A 154 0.20 -29.46 7.08
N ILE A 155 0.93 -28.34 7.03
CA ILE A 155 2.30 -28.23 7.59
C ILE A 155 2.28 -28.44 9.11
N LEU A 156 1.33 -27.84 9.82
CA LEU A 156 1.20 -28.01 11.27
C LEU A 156 0.95 -29.48 11.63
N LYS A 157 0.04 -30.14 10.92
CA LYS A 157 -0.25 -31.57 11.11
C LYS A 157 0.95 -32.47 10.80
N SER A 158 1.77 -32.16 9.79
CA SER A 158 2.99 -32.93 9.52
C SER A 158 4.03 -32.79 10.63
N ASN A 159 4.19 -31.59 11.19
CA ASN A 159 5.14 -31.34 12.27
C ASN A 159 4.71 -32.05 13.56
N LEU A 160 3.41 -32.00 13.91
CA LEU A 160 2.87 -32.74 15.06
C LEU A 160 3.08 -34.26 14.94
N LYS A 161 2.98 -34.83 13.73
CA LYS A 161 3.26 -36.25 13.51
C LYS A 161 4.73 -36.59 13.73
N LEU A 162 5.66 -35.72 13.34
CA LEU A 162 7.10 -35.92 13.54
C LEU A 162 7.47 -35.95 15.02
N ASP A 163 6.90 -35.06 15.82
CA ASP A 163 7.15 -34.98 17.27
C ASP A 163 6.60 -36.19 18.04
N SER A 164 5.57 -36.84 17.50
CA SER A 164 4.98 -38.05 18.08
C SER A 164 5.75 -39.34 17.77
N ILE A 165 6.82 -39.29 16.96
CA ILE A 165 7.65 -40.46 16.66
C ILE A 165 8.58 -40.72 17.86
N PRO A 166 8.53 -41.89 18.52
CA PRO A 166 9.42 -42.20 19.63
C PRO A 166 10.87 -42.14 19.16
N LYS A 167 11.68 -41.28 19.79
CA LYS A 167 13.14 -41.29 19.56
C LYS A 167 13.68 -42.64 20.03
N LYS A 168 14.05 -43.52 19.08
CA LYS A 168 14.76 -44.77 19.39
C LYS A 168 16.04 -44.40 20.17
N GLY A 169 16.04 -44.70 21.47
CA GLY A 169 17.22 -44.59 22.32
C GLY A 169 18.33 -45.51 21.80
N LYS A 170 19.55 -44.99 21.79
CA LYS A 170 20.78 -45.78 21.62
C LYS A 170 21.10 -46.50 22.92
#